data_AF-A0A126T1K8-F1
#
_entry.id   AF-A0A126T1K8-F1
#
_cell.length_a   1.000
_cell.length_b   1.000
_cell.length_c   1.000
_cell.angle_alpha   90.00
_cell.angle_beta   90.00
_cell.angle_gamma   90.00
#
_symmetry.space_group_name_H-M   'P 1'
#
loop_
_entity.id
_entity.type
_entity.pdbx_description
1 polymer ?
#
loop_
_entity_poly.entity_id
_entity_poly.type
_entity_poly.pdbx_seq_one_letter_code
_entity_poly.pdbx_strand_id
1 'polypeptide(L)'
;MKKFSDVTDKNAVLKAIQEFDAIGREKFLEKYKFDKARKYFLLHDGKQYDCKPILWAAYEHQFGDELLKRASQGVSRTVRPQLEALGFIIITKPLKTEIITDQNT
;
A
#
# COMPACT_ATOMS: atom_id res chain seq x y z
N MET A 1 -6.02 0.16 -21.11
CA MET A 1 -5.19 -0.70 -20.24
C MET A 1 -5.54 -0.36 -18.80
N LYS A 2 -5.90 -1.36 -18.00
CA LYS A 2 -6.33 -1.16 -16.62
C LYS A 2 -5.16 -0.68 -15.73
N LYS A 3 -5.45 0.11 -14.69
CA LYS A 3 -4.50 0.77 -13.77
C LYS A 3 -4.98 0.67 -12.33
N PHE A 4 -4.14 1.08 -11.37
CA PHE A 4 -4.52 1.16 -9.95
C PHE A 4 -5.79 1.95 -9.69
N SER A 5 -6.07 2.99 -10.48
CA SER A 5 -7.28 3.80 -10.37
C SER A 5 -8.58 3.06 -10.68
N ASP A 6 -8.49 1.86 -11.28
CA ASP A 6 -9.66 1.08 -11.68
C ASP A 6 -10.14 0.15 -10.56
N VAL A 7 -9.42 0.06 -9.44
CA VAL A 7 -9.84 -0.72 -8.27
C VAL A 7 -10.99 -0.01 -7.57
N THR A 8 -12.21 -0.47 -7.77
CA THR A 8 -13.44 0.14 -7.24
C THR A 8 -14.13 -0.71 -6.18
N ASP A 9 -13.71 -1.96 -5.99
CA ASP A 9 -14.30 -2.86 -5.01
C ASP A 9 -13.57 -2.79 -3.66
N LYS A 10 -14.28 -2.28 -2.64
CA LYS A 10 -13.78 -2.26 -1.26
C LYS A 10 -13.47 -3.67 -0.74
N ASN A 11 -14.26 -4.68 -1.12
CA ASN A 11 -14.05 -6.05 -0.68
C ASN A 11 -12.75 -6.65 -1.23
N ALA A 12 -12.31 -6.22 -2.41
CA ALA A 12 -11.03 -6.65 -2.96
C ALA A 12 -9.84 -6.15 -2.11
N VAL A 13 -9.94 -4.94 -1.57
CA VAL A 13 -8.95 -4.41 -0.60
C VAL A 13 -9.00 -5.19 0.72
N LEU A 14 -10.18 -5.54 1.22
CA LEU A 14 -10.32 -6.36 2.43
C LEU A 14 -9.72 -7.76 2.24
N LYS A 15 -9.92 -8.40 1.07
CA LYS A 15 -9.28 -9.69 0.73
C LYS A 15 -7.75 -9.58 0.72
N ALA A 16 -7.21 -8.50 0.15
CA ALA A 16 -5.78 -8.25 0.17
C ALA A 16 -5.22 -8.09 1.59
N ILE A 17 -5.97 -7.43 2.49
CA ILE A 17 -5.61 -7.32 3.91
C ILE A 17 -5.65 -8.68 4.60
N GLN A 18 -6.70 -9.47 4.38
CA GLN A 18 -6.83 -10.82 4.94
C GLN A 18 -5.69 -11.73 4.48
N GLU A 19 -5.33 -11.65 3.20
CA GLU A 19 -4.19 -12.39 2.67
C GLU A 19 -2.87 -11.96 3.33
N PHE A 20 -2.64 -10.65 3.45
CA PHE A 20 -1.47 -10.12 4.15
C PHE A 20 -1.37 -10.65 5.58
N ASP A 21 -2.48 -10.65 6.31
CA ASP A 21 -2.55 -11.18 7.68
C ASP A 21 -2.29 -12.71 7.71
N ALA A 22 -2.80 -13.45 6.73
CA ALA A 22 -2.68 -14.91 6.67
C ALA A 22 -1.25 -15.39 6.34
N ILE A 23 -0.58 -14.76 5.37
CA ILE A 23 0.76 -15.19 4.93
C ILE A 23 1.89 -14.40 5.60
N GLY A 24 1.55 -13.27 6.24
CA GLY A 24 2.50 -12.37 6.86
C GLY A 24 3.20 -11.44 5.86
N ARG A 25 3.71 -10.33 6.39
CA ARG A 25 4.27 -9.22 5.61
C ARG A 25 5.35 -9.64 4.62
N GLU A 26 6.34 -10.43 5.05
CA GLU A 26 7.51 -10.73 4.21
C GLU A 26 7.13 -11.61 3.01
N LYS A 27 6.34 -12.66 3.23
CA LYS A 27 5.82 -13.52 2.15
C LYS A 27 4.89 -12.76 1.22
N PHE A 28 4.07 -11.85 1.74
CA PHE A 28 3.20 -11.02 0.92
C PHE A 28 4.00 -10.09 0.01
N LEU A 29 5.01 -9.43 0.56
CA LEU A 29 5.91 -8.55 -0.19
C LEU A 29 6.70 -9.33 -1.24
N GLU A 30 7.19 -10.53 -0.92
CA GLU A 30 7.87 -11.41 -1.87
C GLU A 30 6.94 -11.86 -3.00
N LYS A 31 5.74 -12.36 -2.67
CA LYS A 31 4.71 -12.80 -3.63
C LYS A 31 4.43 -11.72 -4.67
N TYR A 32 4.20 -10.49 -4.21
CA TYR A 32 3.88 -9.35 -5.06
C TYR A 32 5.12 -8.57 -5.51
N LYS A 33 6.34 -9.04 -5.18
CA LYS A 33 7.64 -8.46 -5.54
C LYS A 33 7.76 -6.97 -5.18
N PHE A 34 7.40 -6.59 -3.96
CA PHE A 34 7.50 -5.23 -3.45
C PHE A 34 8.47 -5.12 -2.28
N ASP A 35 9.05 -3.94 -2.10
CA ASP A 35 9.78 -3.60 -0.89
C ASP A 35 8.84 -3.09 0.22
N LYS A 36 9.36 -3.12 1.46
CA LYS A 36 8.70 -2.53 2.64
C LYS A 36 8.42 -1.04 2.39
N ALA A 37 7.21 -0.57 2.70
CA ALA A 37 6.85 0.84 2.61
C ALA A 37 7.65 1.68 3.61
N ARG A 38 8.09 2.85 3.16
CA ARG A 38 8.92 3.76 3.97
C ARG A 38 8.12 4.89 4.63
N LYS A 39 7.03 5.32 4.00
CA LYS A 39 6.31 6.55 4.39
C LYS A 39 4.81 6.35 4.55
N TYR A 40 4.15 5.64 3.63
CA TYR A 40 2.69 5.56 3.56
C TYR A 40 2.19 4.17 3.96
N PHE A 41 1.22 4.13 4.86
CA PHE A 41 0.62 2.90 5.34
C PHE A 41 -0.90 3.01 5.29
N LEU A 42 -1.57 1.89 4.99
CA LEU A 42 -3.01 1.75 5.21
C LEU A 42 -3.23 1.33 6.67
N LEU A 43 -4.16 2.00 7.35
CA LEU A 43 -4.58 1.66 8.71
C LEU A 43 -5.93 0.95 8.65
N HIS A 44 -5.99 -0.26 9.20
CA HIS A 44 -7.22 -1.05 9.32
C HIS A 44 -7.17 -1.85 10.61
N ASP A 45 -8.24 -1.80 11.41
CA ASP A 45 -8.37 -2.48 12.70
C ASP A 45 -7.14 -2.31 13.62
N GLY A 46 -6.61 -1.10 13.68
CA GLY A 46 -5.43 -0.75 14.50
C GLY A 46 -4.09 -1.24 13.95
N LYS A 47 -4.07 -1.97 12.83
CA LYS A 47 -2.86 -2.49 12.18
C LYS A 47 -2.46 -1.66 10.96
N GLN A 48 -1.16 -1.66 10.66
CA GLN A 48 -0.57 -0.90 9.55
C GLN A 48 -0.10 -1.83 8.44
N TYR A 49 -0.48 -1.50 7.21
CA TYR A 49 -0.19 -2.30 6.02
C TYR A 49 0.55 -1.48 4.96
N ASP A 50 1.42 -2.13 4.18
CA ASP A 50 2.11 -1.49 3.05
C ASP A 50 1.08 -1.16 1.94
N CYS A 51 0.69 0.11 1.83
CA CYS A 51 -0.49 0.50 1.05
C CYS A 51 -0.40 0.20 -0.46
N LYS A 52 0.80 0.26 -1.06
CA LYS A 52 0.97 -0.02 -2.50
C LYS A 52 0.83 -1.52 -2.82
N PRO A 53 1.51 -2.44 -2.10
CA PRO A 53 1.24 -3.87 -2.20
C PRO A 53 -0.22 -4.25 -1.98
N ILE A 54 -0.90 -3.63 -0.99
CA ILE A 54 -2.32 -3.91 -0.74
C ILE A 54 -3.19 -3.53 -1.94
N LEU A 55 -3.00 -2.34 -2.52
CA LEU A 55 -3.78 -1.93 -3.70
C LEU A 55 -3.48 -2.80 -4.93
N TRP A 56 -2.25 -3.31 -5.05
CA TRP A 56 -1.88 -4.26 -6.11
C TRP A 56 -2.61 -5.60 -5.95
N ALA A 57 -2.56 -6.19 -4.77
CA ALA A 57 -3.29 -7.43 -4.49
C ALA A 57 -4.80 -7.22 -4.66
N ALA A 58 -5.34 -6.09 -4.23
CA ALA A 58 -6.75 -5.75 -4.42
C ALA A 58 -7.13 -5.71 -5.90
N TYR A 59 -6.25 -5.18 -6.76
CA TYR A 59 -6.46 -5.24 -8.20
C TYR A 59 -6.59 -6.70 -8.69
N GLU A 60 -5.66 -7.57 -8.30
CA GLU A 60 -5.71 -8.99 -8.68
C GLU A 60 -6.98 -9.68 -8.15
N HIS A 61 -7.38 -9.40 -6.90
CA HIS A 61 -8.62 -9.92 -6.31
C HIS A 61 -9.88 -9.43 -7.04
N GLN A 62 -9.88 -8.21 -7.60
CA GLN A 62 -11.03 -7.65 -8.32
C GLN A 62 -11.10 -8.14 -9.78
N PHE A 63 -9.96 -8.27 -10.46
CA PHE A 63 -9.92 -8.50 -11.90
C PHE A 63 -9.46 -9.89 -12.32
N GLY A 64 -8.89 -10.68 -11.40
CA GLY A 64 -8.38 -12.03 -11.67
C GLY A 64 -7.04 -12.06 -12.43
N ASP A 65 -6.50 -10.91 -12.81
CA ASP A 65 -5.26 -10.77 -13.58
C ASP A 65 -4.22 -9.92 -12.85
N GLU A 66 -2.94 -10.24 -13.04
CA GLU A 66 -1.83 -9.38 -12.62
C GLU A 66 -1.78 -8.11 -13.51
N LEU A 67 -1.54 -6.96 -12.89
CA LEU A 67 -1.28 -5.72 -13.63
C LEU A 67 -0.02 -5.87 -14.48
N LEU A 68 -0.13 -5.74 -15.80
CA LEU A 68 1.02 -5.81 -16.72
C LEU A 68 2.11 -4.76 -16.44
N LYS A 69 1.75 -3.64 -15.80
CA LYS A 69 2.70 -2.58 -15.41
C LYS A 69 2.35 -1.97 -14.06
N ARG A 70 3.38 -1.74 -13.25
CA ARG A 70 3.34 -1.00 -11.96
C ARG A 70 3.21 0.51 -12.14
N ALA A 71 2.33 0.94 -13.03
CA ALA A 71 2.16 2.36 -13.35
C ALA A 71 1.43 3.07 -12.19
N SER A 72 2.19 3.78 -11.36
CA SER A 72 1.68 4.75 -10.38
C SER A 72 2.51 6.02 -10.47
N GLN A 73 1.89 7.19 -10.36
CA GLN A 73 2.62 8.47 -10.25
C GLN A 73 3.15 8.72 -8.83
N GLY A 74 3.44 7.64 -8.09
CA GLY A 74 3.75 7.65 -6.67
C GLY A 74 2.53 7.38 -5.79
N VAL A 75 2.81 7.09 -4.51
CA VAL A 75 1.78 6.71 -3.55
C VAL A 75 0.81 7.86 -3.28
N SER A 76 1.30 9.08 -3.10
CA SER A 76 0.45 10.24 -2.79
C SER A 76 -0.51 10.62 -3.92
N ARG A 77 -0.14 10.41 -5.18
CA ARG A 77 -0.94 10.82 -6.35
C ARG A 77 -1.87 9.74 -6.88
N THR A 78 -1.59 8.47 -6.61
CA THR A 78 -2.38 7.37 -7.18
C THR A 78 -2.94 6.43 -6.11
N VAL A 79 -2.08 5.91 -5.23
CA VAL A 79 -2.47 4.84 -4.30
C VAL A 79 -3.32 5.38 -3.15
N ARG A 80 -2.89 6.50 -2.55
CA ARG A 80 -3.58 7.15 -1.45
C ARG A 80 -5.01 7.58 -1.83
N PRO A 81 -5.24 8.41 -2.87
CA PRO A 81 -6.59 8.85 -3.20
C PRO A 81 -7.51 7.68 -3.55
N GLN A 82 -6.98 6.62 -4.17
CA GLN A 82 -7.78 5.44 -4.49
C GLN A 82 -8.28 4.71 -3.23
N LEU A 83 -7.38 4.46 -2.28
CA LEU A 83 -7.75 3.76 -1.04
C LEU A 83 -8.64 4.64 -0.15
N GLU A 84 -8.40 5.95 -0.11
CA GLU A 84 -9.25 6.90 0.60
C GLU A 84 -10.67 6.95 -0.01
N ALA A 85 -10.80 6.92 -1.34
CA ALA A 85 -12.09 6.86 -2.03
C ALA A 85 -12.89 5.58 -1.71
N LEU A 86 -12.20 4.48 -1.38
CA LEU A 86 -12.80 3.22 -0.93
C LEU A 86 -13.09 3.19 0.58
N GLY A 87 -12.83 4.30 1.29
CA GLY A 87 -13.10 4.46 2.71
C GLY A 87 -12.01 3.88 3.63
N PHE A 88 -10.77 3.74 3.15
CA PHE A 88 -9.62 3.35 3.97
C PHE A 88 -8.82 4.55 4.42
N ILE A 89 -8.20 4.45 5.59
CA ILE A 89 -7.38 5.51 6.16
C ILE A 89 -5.92 5.28 5.75
N ILE A 90 -5.29 6.30 5.18
CA ILE A 90 -3.87 6.29 4.85
C ILE A 90 -3.11 7.22 5.79
N ILE A 91 -2.14 6.67 6.51
CA ILE A 91 -1.27 7.42 7.41
C ILE A 91 0.12 7.60 6.82
N THR A 92 0.78 8.69 7.18
CA THR A 92 2.17 8.97 6.83
C THR A 92 3.06 8.90 8.05
N LYS A 93 4.13 8.12 8.00
CA LYS A 93 5.22 8.23 8.98
C LYS A 93 6.16 9.37 8.58
N PRO A 94 6.60 10.22 9.53
CA PRO A 94 7.71 11.11 9.25
C PRO A 94 8.91 10.25 8.85
N LEU A 95 9.59 10.63 7.77
CA LEU A 95 10.92 10.07 7.50
C LEU A 95 11.79 10.47 8.69
N LYS A 96 12.53 9.55 9.30
CA LYS A 96 13.51 9.91 10.33
C LYS A 96 14.45 10.94 9.70
N THR A 97 14.34 12.19 10.11
CA THR A 97 15.39 13.19 9.89
C THR A 97 16.52 12.77 10.81
N GLU A 98 17.67 12.40 10.24
CA GLU A 98 18.89 12.26 11.02
C GLU A 98 19.14 13.56 11.76
N ILE A 99 19.42 13.45 13.05
CA ILE A 99 19.75 14.57 13.92
C ILE A 99 21.00 15.21 13.33
N ILE A 100 20.91 16.47 12.89
CA ILE A 100 22.09 17.32 12.74
C ILE A 100 22.56 17.56 14.17
N THR A 101 23.62 16.87 14.58
CA THR A 101 24.32 17.18 15.83
C THR A 101 24.95 18.56 15.65
N ASP A 102 24.30 19.59 16.18
CA ASP A 102 24.97 20.85 16.49
C ASP A 102 26.03 20.54 17.55
N GLN A 103 27.29 20.40 17.09
CA GLN A 103 28.46 20.49 17.96
C GLN A 103 28.51 21.94 18.44
N ASN A 104 27.85 22.19 19.57
CA ASN A 104 27.94 23.45 20.29
C ASN A 104 29.39 23.68 20.74
N THR A 105 29.77 24.94 20.61
CA THR A 105 31.06 25.60 20.86
C THR A 105 31.77 25.22 22.15
#